data_AF-A0A3N5GPW4-F1
#
_entry.id   AF-A0A3N5GPW4-F1
#
_cell.length_a   1.000
_cell.length_b   1.000
_cell.length_c   1.000
_cell.angle_alpha   90.00
_cell.angle_beta   90.00
_cell.angle_gamma   90.00
#
_symmetry.space_group_name_H-M   'P 1'
#
loop_
_entity.id
_entity.type
_entity.pdbx_description
1 polymer ?
#
loop_
_entity_poly.entity_id
_entity_poly.type
_entity_poly.pdbx_seq_one_letter_code
_entity_poly.pdbx_strand_id
1 'polypeptide(L)'
;MLRNLILRLAAAAAALPPDRPASTLAATLGLIASLFPAVAPLPAAAQVAVAREVDRVVAVVNSEAITAHELALRTRVAQGQLRAQNIEAPPRDVLEKQVLERMIIDRAQLQAAREVGIRVDEAQVDRALAAIAQENRLSLA
;
A
#
# COMPACT_ATOMS: atom_id res chain seq x y z
N MET A 1 -49.61 -10.74 16.48
CA MET A 1 -48.40 -11.27 17.13
C MET A 1 -47.21 -10.60 16.46
N LEU A 2 -46.82 -9.44 16.97
CA LEU A 2 -45.59 -9.27 17.77
C LEU A 2 -44.33 -9.34 16.89
N ARG A 3 -43.41 -8.37 16.87
CA ARG A 3 -43.22 -7.22 17.74
C ARG A 3 -42.14 -6.38 17.07
N ASN A 4 -42.55 -5.32 16.36
CA ASN A 4 -41.66 -4.27 15.90
C ASN A 4 -41.16 -3.53 17.16
N LEU A 5 -40.03 -3.98 17.71
CA LEU A 5 -39.52 -3.54 19.00
C LEU A 5 -38.02 -3.78 19.06
N ILE A 6 -37.26 -2.90 18.39
CA ILE A 6 -35.88 -2.46 18.74
C ILE A 6 -35.63 -1.07 18.08
N LEU A 7 -36.67 -0.26 17.85
CA LEU A 7 -36.47 1.18 17.68
C LEU A 7 -36.41 1.82 19.07
N ARG A 8 -35.40 2.67 19.26
CA ARG A 8 -35.29 3.67 20.34
C ARG A 8 -34.89 3.15 21.72
N LEU A 9 -33.58 3.04 21.94
CA LEU A 9 -33.02 3.54 23.19
C LEU A 9 -31.63 4.12 22.98
N ALA A 10 -31.46 5.36 23.40
CA ALA A 10 -30.20 6.07 23.64
C ALA A 10 -29.28 6.30 22.42
N ALA A 11 -29.70 7.12 21.46
CA ALA A 11 -29.25 8.52 21.45
C ALA A 11 -29.30 9.21 22.82
N ALA A 12 -28.16 9.29 23.50
CA ALA A 12 -27.94 10.21 24.60
C ALA A 12 -26.45 10.55 24.70
N ALA A 13 -26.16 11.86 24.68
CA ALA A 13 -24.99 12.52 25.25
C ALA A 13 -23.62 12.06 24.70
N ALA A 14 -23.03 12.70 23.69
CA ALA A 14 -22.58 14.10 23.71
C ALA A 14 -21.97 14.51 25.05
N ALA A 15 -20.65 14.75 25.01
CA ALA A 15 -19.85 15.56 25.93
C ALA A 15 -19.62 15.00 27.35
N LEU A 16 -18.39 14.56 27.65
CA LEU A 16 -17.41 15.39 28.39
C LEU A 16 -16.01 14.71 28.41
N PRO A 17 -14.91 15.48 28.30
CA PRO A 17 -13.51 15.02 28.24
C PRO A 17 -12.96 14.24 29.45
N PRO A 18 -11.82 13.55 29.26
CA PRO A 18 -11.01 12.96 30.32
C PRO A 18 -10.27 14.04 31.13
N ASP A 19 -9.70 13.62 32.26
CA ASP A 19 -8.82 14.36 33.19
C ASP A 19 -9.49 15.02 34.39
N ARG A 20 -9.61 14.22 35.46
CA ARG A 20 -9.37 14.71 36.82
C ARG A 20 -7.96 14.30 37.23
N PRO A 21 -7.15 15.27 37.69
CA PRO A 21 -6.59 15.07 39.01
C PRO A 21 -6.80 16.28 39.94
N ALA A 22 -6.91 15.91 41.21
CA ALA A 22 -7.02 16.73 42.39
C ALA A 22 -6.04 17.91 42.46
N SER A 23 -6.57 19.09 42.80
CA SER A 23 -5.99 20.05 43.75
C SER A 23 -7.01 21.18 43.93
N THR A 24 -7.83 21.16 44.98
CA THR A 24 -7.64 21.99 46.18
C THR A 24 -6.83 23.27 45.92
N LEU A 25 -7.49 24.43 45.89
CA LEU A 25 -7.45 25.45 46.95
C LEU A 25 -8.00 26.81 46.47
N ALA A 26 -8.80 27.40 47.35
CA ALA A 26 -8.90 28.84 47.60
C ALA A 26 -9.42 29.76 46.48
N ALA A 27 -10.71 30.03 46.56
CA ALA A 27 -11.26 31.35 46.28
C ALA A 27 -10.51 32.43 47.09
N THR A 28 -9.94 33.42 46.42
CA THR A 28 -9.87 34.81 46.92
C THR A 28 -9.85 35.78 45.73
N LEU A 29 -10.77 36.74 45.77
CA LEU A 29 -10.75 37.97 44.98
C LEU A 29 -9.40 38.68 45.16
N GLY A 30 -8.82 39.20 44.07
CA GLY A 30 -7.63 40.02 44.18
C GLY A 30 -7.11 40.54 42.85
N LEU A 31 -7.65 41.68 42.43
CA LEU A 31 -7.04 42.71 41.61
C LEU A 31 -5.49 42.64 41.55
N ILE A 32 -4.92 42.13 40.45
CA ILE A 32 -3.58 42.54 40.01
C ILE A 32 -3.52 42.50 38.48
N ALA A 33 -3.64 43.68 37.88
CA ALA A 33 -3.13 43.94 36.56
C ALA A 33 -1.61 43.75 36.56
N SER A 34 -1.06 43.41 35.38
CA SER A 34 0.30 43.68 34.89
C SER A 34 1.14 42.42 34.60
N LEU A 35 1.49 42.32 33.30
CA LEU A 35 2.65 41.62 32.73
C LEU A 35 2.49 40.13 32.38
N PHE A 36 1.59 39.83 31.43
CA PHE A 36 1.79 38.68 30.53
C PHE A 36 2.55 39.16 29.28
N PRO A 37 3.75 38.65 28.98
CA PRO A 37 4.38 38.92 27.70
C PRO A 37 3.54 38.25 26.61
N ALA A 38 3.23 39.01 25.56
CA ALA A 38 2.52 38.50 24.39
C ALA A 38 3.36 37.39 23.74
N VAL A 39 2.97 36.13 23.93
CA VAL A 39 3.47 35.01 23.13
C VAL A 39 2.86 35.17 21.75
N ALA A 40 3.65 35.68 20.81
CA ALA A 40 3.26 35.72 19.40
C ALA A 40 3.07 34.28 18.90
N PRO A 41 1.93 33.93 18.28
CA PRO A 41 1.75 32.62 17.69
C PRO A 41 2.72 32.50 16.52
N LEU A 42 3.69 31.59 16.63
CA LEU A 42 4.49 31.19 15.47
C LEU A 42 3.55 30.66 14.39
N PRO A 43 3.72 31.04 13.12
CA PRO A 43 2.93 30.48 12.04
C PRO A 43 3.27 28.99 11.97
N ALA A 44 2.30 28.15 12.35
CA ALA A 44 2.36 26.72 12.10
C ALA A 44 2.44 26.56 10.58
N ALA A 45 3.60 26.16 10.08
CA ALA A 45 3.78 25.79 8.69
C ALA A 45 2.84 24.60 8.43
N ALA A 46 1.71 24.87 7.76
CA ALA A 46 0.79 23.85 7.32
C ALA A 46 1.55 22.90 6.40
N GLN A 47 1.89 21.71 6.90
CA GLN A 47 2.43 20.65 6.08
C GLN A 47 1.32 20.26 5.10
N VAL A 48 1.46 20.70 3.86
CA VAL A 48 0.62 20.26 2.75
C VAL A 48 0.89 18.78 2.58
N ALA A 49 0.04 17.95 3.18
CA ALA A 49 0.04 16.52 2.95
C ALA A 49 -0.37 16.30 1.49
N VAL A 50 0.63 16.07 0.64
CA VAL A 50 0.40 15.70 -0.76
C VAL A 50 -0.32 14.36 -0.73
N ALA A 51 -1.59 14.35 -1.13
CA ALA A 51 -2.38 13.13 -1.23
C ALA A 51 -1.67 12.18 -2.21
N ARG A 52 -1.16 11.06 -1.68
CA ARG A 52 -0.48 10.04 -2.48
C ARG A 52 -1.56 9.18 -3.15
N GLU A 53 -1.54 9.11 -4.47
CA GLU A 53 -2.39 8.20 -5.21
C GLU A 53 -2.12 6.76 -4.74
N VAL A 54 -3.16 6.08 -4.28
CA VAL A 54 -3.08 4.69 -3.84
C VAL A 54 -3.32 3.80 -5.05
N ASP A 55 -2.39 2.88 -5.30
CA ASP A 55 -2.51 1.92 -6.40
C ASP A 55 -3.75 1.03 -6.23
N ARG A 56 -4.51 0.88 -7.31
CA ARG A 56 -5.72 0.04 -7.35
C ARG A 56 -5.34 -1.44 -7.44
N VAL A 57 -6.04 -2.29 -6.67
CA VAL A 57 -5.97 -3.75 -6.80
C VAL A 57 -6.86 -4.21 -7.96
N VAL A 58 -6.29 -4.97 -8.89
CA VAL A 58 -6.97 -5.51 -10.09
C VAL A 58 -7.38 -6.97 -9.88
N ALA A 59 -6.58 -7.75 -9.14
CA ALA A 59 -6.87 -9.15 -8.84
C ALA A 59 -6.25 -9.56 -7.49
N VAL A 60 -6.76 -10.63 -6.88
CA VAL A 60 -6.22 -11.22 -5.64
C VAL A 60 -6.01 -12.71 -5.87
N VAL A 61 -4.81 -13.21 -5.53
CA VAL A 61 -4.39 -14.60 -5.71
C VAL A 61 -3.98 -15.18 -4.35
N ASN A 62 -4.86 -16.01 -3.79
CA ASN A 62 -4.84 -16.49 -2.40
C ASN A 62 -4.65 -15.33 -1.41
N SER A 63 -3.39 -15.07 -1.03
CA SER A 63 -3.01 -14.06 -0.02
C SER A 63 -2.27 -12.85 -0.61
N GLU A 64 -2.05 -12.79 -1.93
CA GLU A 64 -1.31 -11.70 -2.60
C GLU A 64 -2.22 -10.90 -3.54
N ALA A 65 -2.14 -9.58 -3.49
CA ALA A 65 -2.88 -8.68 -4.37
C ALA A 65 -2.02 -8.28 -5.58
N ILE A 66 -2.63 -8.27 -6.77
CA ILE A 66 -2.03 -7.77 -8.00
C ILE A 66 -2.50 -6.33 -8.21
N THR A 67 -1.56 -5.39 -8.25
CA THR A 67 -1.84 -3.96 -8.46
C THR A 67 -1.92 -3.59 -9.94
N ALA A 68 -2.60 -2.49 -10.25
CA ALA A 68 -2.65 -1.92 -11.59
C ALA A 68 -1.26 -1.51 -12.09
N HIS A 69 -0.39 -0.99 -11.21
CA HIS A 69 0.96 -0.61 -11.55
C HIS A 69 1.82 -1.81 -11.98
N GLU A 70 1.75 -2.92 -11.24
CA GLU A 70 2.46 -4.16 -11.59
C GLU A 70 2.01 -4.73 -12.92
N LEU A 71 0.70 -4.74 -13.18
CA LEU A 71 0.17 -5.19 -14.48
C LEU A 71 0.72 -4.31 -15.61
N ALA A 72 0.68 -2.98 -15.45
CA ALA A 72 1.20 -2.05 -16.46
C ALA A 72 2.72 -2.19 -16.70
N LEU A 73 3.50 -2.52 -15.66
CA LEU A 73 4.93 -2.81 -15.81
C LEU A 73 5.16 -4.10 -16.60
N ARG A 74 4.47 -5.19 -16.22
CA ARG A 74 4.60 -6.50 -16.88
C ARG A 74 4.15 -6.45 -18.34
N THR A 75 3.06 -5.74 -18.64
CA THR A 75 2.59 -5.53 -20.01
C THR A 75 3.61 -4.77 -20.85
N ARG A 76 4.28 -3.75 -20.29
CA ARG A 76 5.35 -3.02 -21.00
C ARG A 76 6.54 -3.91 -21.33
N VAL A 77 6.96 -4.77 -20.41
CA VAL A 77 8.05 -5.74 -20.64
C VAL A 77 7.67 -6.74 -21.73
N ALA A 78 6.48 -7.34 -21.65
CA ALA A 78 5.98 -8.27 -22.66
C ALA A 78 5.89 -7.61 -24.03
N GLN A 79 5.39 -6.37 -24.10
CA GLN A 79 5.34 -5.61 -25.34
C GLN A 79 6.73 -5.33 -25.93
N GLY A 80 7.72 -5.03 -25.07
CA GLY A 80 9.11 -4.86 -25.49
C GLY A 80 9.71 -6.14 -26.10
N GLN A 81 9.41 -7.29 -25.50
CA GLN A 81 9.84 -8.60 -26.00
C GLN A 81 9.21 -8.94 -27.35
N LEU A 82 7.90 -8.70 -27.52
CA LEU A 82 7.20 -8.93 -28.79
C LEU A 82 7.79 -8.08 -29.92
N ARG A 83 8.09 -6.81 -29.64
CA ARG A 83 8.76 -5.91 -30.60
C ARG A 83 10.16 -6.41 -30.95
N ALA A 84 10.94 -6.88 -29.97
CA ALA A 84 12.27 -7.44 -30.21
C ALA A 84 12.22 -8.71 -31.08
N GLN A 85 11.15 -9.48 -30.97
CA GLN A 85 10.91 -10.69 -31.77
C GLN A 85 10.24 -10.40 -33.14
N ASN A 86 9.97 -9.14 -33.47
CA ASN A 86 9.21 -8.73 -34.67
C ASN A 86 7.84 -9.42 -34.82
N ILE A 87 7.21 -9.77 -33.69
CA ILE A 87 5.85 -10.33 -33.68
C ILE A 87 4.85 -9.18 -33.64
N GLU A 88 3.82 -9.25 -34.48
CA GLU A 88 2.75 -8.27 -34.47
C GLU A 88 2.05 -8.26 -33.10
N ALA A 89 2.11 -7.10 -32.43
CA ALA A 89 1.62 -6.98 -31.08
C ALA A 89 0.08 -7.10 -31.08
N PRO A 90 -0.50 -8.01 -30.28
CA PRO A 90 -1.94 -8.13 -30.16
C PRO A 90 -2.55 -6.84 -29.56
N PRO A 91 -3.88 -6.65 -29.68
CA PRO A 91 -4.56 -5.51 -29.08
C PRO A 91 -4.22 -5.38 -27.59
N ARG A 92 -4.05 -4.14 -27.10
CA ARG A 92 -3.61 -3.88 -25.72
C ARG A 92 -4.49 -4.58 -24.68
N ASP A 93 -5.80 -4.54 -24.85
CA ASP A 93 -6.75 -5.19 -23.93
C ASP A 93 -6.56 -6.71 -23.85
N VAL A 94 -6.22 -7.35 -24.97
CA VAL A 94 -5.97 -8.79 -25.03
C VAL A 94 -4.61 -9.10 -24.39
N LEU A 95 -3.58 -8.30 -24.69
CA LEU A 95 -2.26 -8.47 -24.11
C LEU A 95 -2.31 -8.31 -22.58
N GLU A 96 -2.99 -7.29 -22.08
CA GLU A 96 -3.15 -7.06 -20.64
C GLU A 96 -3.85 -8.23 -19.95
N LYS A 97 -4.91 -8.78 -20.54
CA LYS A 97 -5.58 -9.98 -20.02
C LYS A 97 -4.66 -11.20 -20.01
N GLN A 98 -3.92 -11.43 -21.08
CA GLN A 98 -2.97 -12.55 -21.17
C GLN A 98 -1.85 -12.43 -20.14
N VAL A 99 -1.31 -11.22 -19.97
CA VAL A 99 -0.27 -10.94 -18.97
C VAL A 99 -0.84 -11.11 -17.56
N LEU A 100 -2.05 -10.63 -17.30
CA LEU A 100 -2.70 -10.80 -16.00
C LEU A 100 -2.90 -12.29 -15.66
N GLU A 101 -3.43 -13.07 -16.59
CA GLU A 101 -3.61 -14.52 -16.41
C GLU A 101 -2.28 -15.20 -16.11
N ARG A 102 -1.24 -14.86 -16.87
CA ARG A 102 0.10 -15.39 -16.63
C ARG A 102 0.63 -15.01 -15.24
N MET A 103 0.43 -13.77 -14.83
CA MET A 103 0.81 -13.28 -13.50
C MET A 103 0.08 -14.01 -12.37
N ILE A 104 -1.17 -14.42 -12.58
CA ILE A 104 -1.94 -15.20 -11.60
C ILE A 104 -1.34 -16.59 -11.44
N ILE A 105 -1.11 -17.28 -12.56
CA ILE A 105 -0.54 -18.64 -12.58
C ILE A 105 0.86 -18.64 -11.93
N ASP A 106 1.74 -17.72 -12.36
CA ASP A 106 3.10 -17.64 -11.85
C ASP A 106 3.11 -17.37 -10.32
N ARG A 107 2.26 -16.47 -9.82
CA ARG A 107 2.15 -16.21 -8.37
C ARG A 107 1.61 -17.41 -7.61
N ALA A 108 0.58 -18.07 -8.12
CA ALA A 108 0.03 -19.27 -7.48
C ALA A 108 1.07 -20.38 -7.38
N GLN A 109 1.87 -20.60 -8.43
CA GLN A 109 2.95 -21.59 -8.43
C GLN A 109 4.06 -21.23 -7.44
N LEU A 110 4.48 -19.96 -7.38
CA LEU A 110 5.49 -19.50 -6.44
C LEU A 110 5.01 -19.61 -4.99
N GLN A 111 3.73 -19.35 -4.72
CA GLN A 111 3.15 -19.56 -3.39
C GLN A 111 3.14 -21.04 -3.03
N ALA A 112 2.66 -21.91 -3.92
CA ALA A 112 2.68 -23.35 -3.71
C ALA A 112 4.10 -23.84 -3.41
N ALA A 113 5.11 -23.40 -4.18
CA ALA A 113 6.51 -23.74 -3.93
C ALA A 113 6.99 -23.32 -2.52
N ARG A 114 6.62 -22.11 -2.07
CA ARG A 114 6.92 -21.63 -0.71
C ARG A 114 6.23 -22.47 0.37
N GLU A 115 4.98 -22.88 0.14
CA GLU A 115 4.21 -23.72 1.07
C GLU A 115 4.82 -25.12 1.23
N VAL A 116 5.36 -25.71 0.16
CA VAL A 116 6.10 -26.99 0.22
C VAL A 116 7.54 -26.83 0.74
N GLY A 117 7.95 -25.61 1.11
CA GLY A 117 9.27 -25.34 1.70
C GLY A 117 10.41 -25.18 0.69
N ILE A 118 10.13 -25.04 -0.61
CA ILE A 118 11.14 -24.73 -1.62
C ILE A 118 11.56 -23.26 -1.42
N ARG A 119 12.82 -23.06 -1.01
CA ARG A 119 13.44 -21.73 -0.83
C ARG A 119 14.72 -21.66 -1.65
N VAL A 120 14.98 -20.50 -2.23
CA VAL A 120 16.19 -20.24 -3.01
C VAL A 120 17.14 -19.46 -2.11
N ASP A 121 18.34 -20.00 -1.89
CA ASP A 121 19.38 -19.33 -1.12
C ASP A 121 20.13 -18.31 -2.00
N GLU A 122 20.63 -17.23 -1.38
CA GLU A 122 21.36 -16.17 -2.09
C GLU A 122 22.56 -16.71 -2.90
N ALA A 123 23.32 -17.65 -2.33
CA ALA A 123 24.45 -18.28 -3.00
C ALA A 123 24.05 -19.10 -4.25
N GLN A 124 22.77 -19.50 -4.38
CA GLN A 124 22.26 -20.11 -5.60
C GLN A 124 21.93 -19.05 -6.65
N VAL A 125 21.36 -17.90 -6.23
CA VAL A 125 21.06 -16.75 -7.09
C VAL A 125 22.35 -16.19 -7.70
N ASP A 126 23.39 -15.97 -6.88
CA ASP A 126 24.68 -15.45 -7.34
C ASP A 126 25.34 -16.35 -8.39
N ARG A 127 25.31 -17.66 -8.17
CA ARG A 127 25.84 -18.65 -9.12
C ARG A 127 25.06 -18.65 -10.43
N ALA A 128 23.73 -18.56 -10.37
CA ALA A 128 22.89 -18.47 -11.57
C ALA A 128 23.14 -17.18 -12.35
N LEU A 129 23.29 -16.05 -11.64
CA LEU A 129 23.58 -14.75 -12.26
C LEU A 129 24.95 -14.76 -12.96
N ALA A 130 25.96 -15.34 -12.33
CA ALA A 130 27.28 -15.51 -12.94
C ALA A 130 27.21 -16.35 -14.24
N ALA A 131 26.40 -17.41 -14.26
CA ALA A 131 26.19 -18.24 -15.45
C ALA A 131 25.52 -17.46 -16.59
N ILE A 132 24.45 -16.71 -16.31
CA ILE A 132 23.76 -15.87 -17.31
C ILE A 132 24.68 -14.77 -17.85
N ALA A 133 25.51 -14.18 -16.99
CA ALA A 133 26.48 -13.15 -17.38
C ALA A 133 27.60 -13.71 -18.28
N GLN A 134 27.95 -14.99 -18.13
CA GLN A 134 28.87 -15.69 -19.04
C GLN A 134 28.18 -16.02 -20.36
N GLU A 135 26.95 -16.52 -20.33
CA GLU A 135 26.19 -16.93 -21.52
C GLU A 135 25.86 -15.75 -22.46
N ASN A 136 25.43 -14.60 -21.92
CA ASN A 136 25.15 -13.42 -22.73
C ASN A 136 26.42 -12.76 -23.33
N ARG A 137 27.62 -13.07 -22.82
CA ARG A 137 28.89 -12.58 -23.41
C ARG A 137 29.39 -13.45 -24.57
N LEU A 138 28.73 -14.57 -24.85
CA LEU A 138 29.06 -15.46 -25.97
C LEU A 138 28.18 -15.23 -27.21
N SER A 139 27.16 -14.36 -27.13
CA SER A 139 26.25 -14.08 -28.25
C SER A 139 26.60 -12.81 -29.04
N LEU A 140 27.78 -12.23 -28.85
CA LEU A 140 28.29 -11.14 -29.69
C LEU A 140 29.10 -11.75 -30.83
N ALA A 141 28.40 -12.25 -31.84
CA ALA A 141 28.93 -12.53 -33.18
C ALA A 141 28.50 -11.40 -34.13
#